data_AF-A0A956CZC0-F1
#
_entry.id   AF-A0A956CZC0-F1
#
_cell.length_a   1.000
_cell.length_b   1.000
_cell.length_c   1.000
_cell.angle_alpha   90.00
_cell.angle_beta   90.00
_cell.angle_gamma   90.00
#
_symmetry.space_group_name_H-M   'P 1'
#
loop_
_entity.id
_entity.type
_entity.pdbx_description
1 polymer ?
#
loop_
_entity_poly.entity_id
_entity_poly.type
_entity_poly.pdbx_seq_one_letter_code
_entity_poly.pdbx_strand_id
1 'polypeptide(L)'
;MAEPTTPNEWCQTLGITPPKLETVASHRDANTFALLIVALLEHGASLTLDDIATRFEQAGIARRSAALRSLQRCRPGRPPVYRDGDRYHLDPHDDEVDLWVFRLGLRPRDVPPREVVEVVPLPDLDTALSLGELDEAWTNAGLFSWSAQRLAVAVLDAYGGPLPPASVVAAVAERTKHHALSQAAAKFKRRGSAVDVLPDGRWAIAEDAGVTVKQTRATVRDRVALARRHAALWPDSDEIARRRAEWEKKRADHAAELAEMSRALLAAFPTGRPEAVALLDVGEHQLTTFVGDELALLPSRLASYDILGGVDVRGLLRALGFDPGERRLAELGPPQKTKKLNKRGRTLKITTALLIQGSCGISKPFGERTKLAEYLASGELTKLRRRLGADVKSLYALYEYGRLHGAVRLRWGFLDDRLPAPWVHRDEPTLYELARSAHASGSPLEVVTGAAPGWDDPWSRGRLAYVEEEPGAWRTYLVDEDGYVIDEADVQRARLADGPR
;
A
#
# COMPACT_ATOMS: atom_id res chain seq x y z
N MET A 1 -30.28 36.19 -0.72
CA MET A 1 -30.68 34.79 -0.49
C MET A 1 -29.59 33.93 -1.08
N ALA A 2 -28.78 33.26 -0.26
CA ALA A 2 -27.76 32.35 -0.76
C ALA A 2 -28.48 31.10 -1.30
N GLU A 3 -28.24 30.75 -2.56
CA GLU A 3 -28.65 29.47 -3.11
C GLU A 3 -28.07 28.35 -2.23
N PRO A 4 -28.84 27.30 -1.90
CA PRO A 4 -28.33 26.17 -1.17
C PRO A 4 -27.16 25.61 -1.98
N THR A 5 -25.95 25.75 -1.44
CA THR A 5 -24.74 25.26 -2.08
C THR A 5 -24.90 23.75 -2.14
N THR A 6 -25.07 23.20 -3.35
CA THR A 6 -25.14 21.76 -3.54
C THR A 6 -23.96 21.12 -2.79
N PRO A 7 -24.20 20.16 -1.90
CA PRO A 7 -23.13 19.54 -1.14
C PRO A 7 -22.05 19.01 -2.08
N ASN A 8 -20.79 19.26 -1.73
CA ASN A 8 -19.65 18.77 -2.49
C ASN A 8 -19.46 17.27 -2.21
N GLU A 9 -20.11 16.45 -3.03
CA GLU A 9 -20.15 14.98 -2.89
C GLU A 9 -18.73 14.38 -2.80
N TRP A 10 -17.77 14.87 -3.60
CA TRP A 10 -16.38 14.40 -3.54
C TRP A 10 -15.75 14.61 -2.16
N CYS A 11 -15.94 15.79 -1.56
CA CYS A 11 -15.43 16.07 -0.21
C CYS A 11 -16.18 15.28 0.87
N GLN A 12 -17.48 15.02 0.69
CA GLN A 12 -18.26 14.17 1.59
C GLN A 12 -17.74 12.73 1.60
N THR A 13 -17.52 12.14 0.42
CA THR A 13 -16.91 10.80 0.28
C THR A 13 -15.55 10.71 0.97
N LEU A 14 -14.74 11.77 0.91
CA LEU A 14 -13.41 11.82 1.53
C LEU A 14 -13.43 12.19 3.03
N GLY A 15 -14.60 12.56 3.58
CA GLY A 15 -14.76 13.01 4.95
C GLY A 15 -14.02 14.33 5.25
N ILE A 16 -13.92 15.24 4.28
CA ILE A 16 -13.23 16.52 4.43
C ILE A 16 -14.16 17.71 4.16
N THR A 17 -13.78 18.88 4.68
CA THR A 17 -14.40 20.15 4.28
C THR A 17 -13.85 20.57 2.92
N PRO A 18 -14.66 21.14 2.00
CA PRO A 18 -14.16 21.66 0.74
C PRO A 18 -12.96 22.60 0.94
N PRO A 19 -11.78 22.25 0.39
CA PRO A 19 -10.57 23.04 0.58
C PRO A 19 -10.65 24.34 -0.21
N LYS A 20 -9.84 25.32 0.19
CA LYS A 20 -9.60 26.53 -0.62
C LYS A 20 -8.21 26.47 -1.21
N LEU A 21 -8.09 26.64 -2.52
CA LEU A 21 -6.83 26.55 -3.25
C LEU A 21 -5.77 27.52 -2.69
N GLU A 22 -6.16 28.71 -2.23
CA GLU A 22 -5.24 29.69 -1.61
C GLU A 22 -4.56 29.14 -0.36
N THR A 23 -5.25 28.32 0.42
CA THR A 23 -4.74 27.82 1.71
C THR A 23 -3.65 26.77 1.54
N VAL A 24 -3.60 26.11 0.39
CA VAL A 24 -2.60 25.07 0.08
C VAL A 24 -1.53 25.55 -0.91
N ALA A 25 -1.69 26.73 -1.52
CA ALA A 25 -0.81 27.23 -2.57
C ALA A 25 0.68 27.26 -2.17
N SER A 26 0.96 27.57 -0.90
CA SER A 26 2.32 27.61 -0.34
C SER A 26 2.74 26.32 0.36
N HIS A 27 1.96 25.25 0.28
CA HIS A 27 2.29 23.99 0.94
C HIS A 27 3.50 23.35 0.24
N ARG A 28 4.44 22.79 1.01
CA ARG A 28 5.69 22.22 0.47
C ARG A 28 5.47 21.11 -0.56
N ASP A 29 4.36 20.38 -0.43
CA ASP A 29 3.98 19.27 -1.29
C ASP A 29 3.03 19.70 -2.44
N ALA A 30 2.66 20.99 -2.51
CA ALA A 30 1.72 21.53 -3.52
C ALA A 30 2.38 21.79 -4.88
N ASN A 31 2.68 20.71 -5.61
CA ASN A 31 3.04 20.80 -7.02
C ASN A 31 1.79 21.06 -7.90
N THR A 32 1.98 21.37 -9.19
CA THR A 32 0.89 21.67 -10.14
C THR A 32 -0.20 20.60 -10.17
N PHE A 33 0.15 19.31 -10.07
CA PHE A 33 -0.83 18.22 -10.09
C PHE A 33 -1.62 18.14 -8.77
N ALA A 34 -0.97 18.37 -7.64
CA ALA A 34 -1.63 18.46 -6.35
C ALA A 34 -2.62 19.65 -6.31
N LEU A 35 -2.23 20.81 -6.83
CA LEU A 35 -3.10 21.98 -6.93
C LEU A 35 -4.28 21.77 -7.90
N LEU A 36 -4.09 20.99 -8.96
CA LEU A 36 -5.18 20.55 -9.84
C LEU A 36 -6.23 19.74 -9.06
N ILE A 37 -5.78 18.77 -8.24
CA ILE A 37 -6.69 17.98 -7.38
C ILE A 37 -7.44 18.90 -6.42
N VAL A 38 -6.75 19.86 -5.78
CA VAL A 38 -7.42 20.80 -4.87
C VAL A 38 -8.43 21.70 -5.59
N ALA A 39 -8.14 22.16 -6.81
CA ALA A 39 -9.11 22.95 -7.58
C ALA A 39 -10.37 22.13 -7.93
N LEU A 40 -10.20 20.84 -8.25
CA LEU A 40 -11.33 19.92 -8.47
C LEU A 40 -12.12 19.69 -7.17
N LEU A 41 -11.43 19.42 -6.06
CA LEU A 41 -12.06 19.25 -4.75
C LEU A 41 -12.77 20.51 -4.25
N GLU A 42 -12.20 21.69 -4.45
CA GLU A 42 -12.83 22.96 -4.10
C GLU A 42 -14.15 23.15 -4.84
N HIS A 43 -14.16 22.83 -6.15
CA HIS A 43 -15.34 23.03 -6.99
C HIS A 43 -16.40 21.93 -6.85
N GLY A 44 -15.99 20.69 -6.55
CA GLY A 44 -16.90 19.54 -6.42
C GLY A 44 -17.50 19.05 -7.74
N ALA A 45 -16.95 19.48 -8.87
CA ALA A 45 -17.38 19.07 -10.20
C ALA A 45 -16.21 19.12 -11.20
N SER A 46 -16.43 18.57 -12.39
CA SER A 46 -15.38 18.53 -13.41
C SER A 46 -15.10 19.89 -14.01
N LEU A 47 -13.83 20.16 -14.34
CA LEU A 47 -13.38 21.45 -14.87
C LEU A 47 -12.52 21.28 -16.11
N THR A 48 -12.53 22.26 -17.02
CA THR A 48 -11.51 22.29 -18.09
C THR A 48 -10.17 22.79 -17.51
N LEU A 49 -9.05 22.50 -18.19
CA LEU A 49 -7.76 23.07 -17.76
C LEU A 49 -7.75 24.60 -17.82
N ASP A 50 -8.59 25.19 -18.66
CA ASP A 50 -8.71 26.64 -18.79
C ASP A 50 -9.41 27.25 -17.56
N ASP A 51 -10.48 26.62 -17.09
CA ASP A 51 -11.16 26.99 -15.84
C ASP A 51 -10.21 26.87 -14.66
N ILE A 52 -9.46 25.76 -14.58
CA ILE A 52 -8.48 25.53 -13.51
C ILE A 52 -7.34 26.56 -13.57
N ALA A 53 -6.83 26.90 -14.77
CA ALA A 53 -5.81 27.92 -14.93
C ALA A 53 -6.31 29.32 -14.53
N THR A 54 -7.58 29.62 -14.81
CA THR A 54 -8.24 30.85 -14.36
C THR A 54 -8.34 30.88 -12.84
N ARG A 55 -8.73 29.76 -12.21
CA ARG A 55 -8.78 29.62 -10.76
C ARG A 55 -7.40 29.77 -10.10
N PHE A 56 -6.34 29.25 -10.72
CA PHE A 56 -4.96 29.41 -10.25
C PHE A 56 -4.52 30.88 -10.27
N GLU A 57 -4.91 31.64 -11.27
CA GLU A 57 -4.65 33.09 -11.34
C GLU A 57 -5.39 33.85 -10.24
N GLN A 58 -6.67 33.52 -10.02
CA GLN A 58 -7.47 34.08 -8.93
C GLN A 58 -6.89 33.78 -7.54
N ALA A 59 -6.31 32.59 -7.34
CA ALA A 59 -5.60 32.21 -6.12
C ALA A 59 -4.22 32.87 -5.95
N GLY A 60 -3.75 33.64 -6.94
CA GLY A 60 -2.42 34.25 -6.91
C GLY A 60 -1.27 33.25 -7.12
N ILE A 61 -1.52 32.04 -7.61
CA ILE A 61 -0.50 31.01 -7.80
C ILE A 61 0.39 31.34 -9.01
N ALA A 62 -0.22 31.64 -10.15
CA ALA A 62 0.49 31.99 -11.39
C ALA A 62 -0.45 32.70 -12.36
N ARG A 63 0.09 33.50 -13.28
CA ARG A 63 -0.70 34.04 -14.41
C ARG A 63 -1.35 32.92 -15.21
N ARG A 64 -2.58 33.11 -15.69
CA ARG A 64 -3.41 32.08 -16.36
C ARG A 64 -2.66 31.35 -17.47
N SER A 65 -1.95 32.07 -18.34
CA SER A 65 -1.19 31.47 -19.45
C SER A 65 0.01 30.62 -19.01
N ALA A 66 0.62 30.94 -17.86
CA ALA A 66 1.67 30.12 -17.26
C ALA A 66 1.08 28.89 -16.55
N ALA A 67 -0.01 29.07 -15.80
CA ALA A 67 -0.75 27.99 -15.15
C ALA A 67 -1.21 26.93 -16.17
N LEU A 68 -1.85 27.35 -17.27
CA LEU A 68 -2.32 26.45 -18.32
C LEU A 68 -1.19 25.61 -18.93
N ARG A 69 -0.04 26.23 -19.24
CA ARG A 69 1.14 25.50 -19.76
C ARG A 69 1.67 24.48 -18.75
N SER A 70 1.69 24.82 -17.47
CA SER A 70 2.12 23.90 -16.41
C SER A 70 1.13 22.73 -16.27
N LEU A 71 -0.17 22.99 -16.29
CA LEU A 71 -1.23 21.98 -16.23
C LEU A 71 -1.13 21.01 -17.42
N GLN A 72 -0.93 21.51 -18.64
CA GLN A 72 -0.74 20.66 -19.82
C GLN A 72 0.49 19.75 -19.72
N ARG A 73 1.57 20.22 -19.06
CA ARG A 73 2.82 19.45 -18.90
C ARG A 73 2.76 18.43 -17.77
N CYS A 74 1.90 18.61 -16.78
CA CYS A 74 1.85 17.75 -15.59
C CYS A 74 1.18 16.38 -15.82
N ARG A 75 0.71 16.10 -17.06
CA ARG A 75 -0.04 14.89 -17.44
C ARG A 75 -1.30 14.72 -16.58
N PRO A 76 -2.27 15.65 -16.70
CA PRO A 76 -3.38 15.79 -15.76
C PRO A 76 -4.39 14.62 -15.80
N GLY A 77 -4.46 13.86 -16.90
CA GLY A 77 -5.35 12.69 -17.01
C GLY A 77 -4.70 11.40 -16.51
N ARG A 78 -4.15 11.42 -15.29
CA ARG A 78 -3.64 10.23 -14.60
C ARG A 78 -4.38 10.08 -13.27
N PRO A 79 -4.59 8.84 -12.78
CA PRO A 79 -5.17 8.60 -11.46
C PRO A 79 -4.58 9.54 -10.40
N PRO A 80 -5.41 10.11 -9.53
CA PRO A 80 -6.86 9.89 -9.43
C PRO A 80 -7.71 10.77 -10.37
N VAL A 81 -7.07 11.58 -11.22
CA VAL A 81 -7.75 12.49 -12.14
C VAL A 81 -7.94 11.84 -13.52
N TYR A 82 -9.16 11.86 -14.04
CA TYR A 82 -9.45 11.33 -15.37
C TYR A 82 -10.01 12.40 -16.30
N ARG A 83 -9.82 12.20 -17.60
CA ARG A 83 -10.24 13.14 -18.64
C ARG A 83 -11.50 12.63 -19.33
N ASP A 84 -12.51 13.48 -19.38
CA ASP A 84 -13.75 13.31 -20.12
C ASP A 84 -13.87 14.44 -21.16
N GLY A 85 -13.63 14.12 -22.44
CA GLY A 85 -13.58 15.17 -23.47
C GLY A 85 -12.50 16.18 -23.13
N ASP A 86 -12.87 17.44 -22.87
CA ASP A 86 -11.96 18.49 -22.41
C ASP A 86 -12.05 18.79 -20.91
N ARG A 87 -12.92 18.11 -20.19
CA ARG A 87 -13.10 18.24 -18.73
C ARG A 87 -12.27 17.20 -17.99
N TYR A 88 -11.83 17.58 -16.80
CA TYR A 88 -11.08 16.76 -15.87
C TYR A 88 -11.95 16.53 -14.65
N HIS A 89 -12.05 15.27 -14.26
CA HIS A 89 -12.84 14.81 -13.13
C HIS A 89 -11.91 14.17 -12.09
N LEU A 90 -12.41 14.04 -10.87
CA LEU A 90 -11.74 13.34 -9.80
C LEU A 90 -12.51 12.06 -9.48
N ASP A 91 -11.79 10.96 -9.25
CA ASP A 91 -12.37 9.76 -8.65
C ASP A 91 -12.18 9.81 -7.13
N PRO A 92 -13.21 10.13 -6.33
CA PRO A 92 -13.06 10.27 -4.87
C PRO A 92 -12.82 8.91 -4.17
N HIS A 93 -12.98 7.78 -4.87
CA HIS A 93 -12.75 6.44 -4.33
C HIS A 93 -11.36 5.89 -4.64
N ASP A 94 -10.53 6.63 -5.39
CA ASP A 94 -9.15 6.26 -5.67
C ASP A 94 -8.26 6.57 -4.46
N ASP A 95 -7.51 5.56 -4.00
CA ASP A 95 -6.62 5.65 -2.83
C ASP A 95 -5.55 6.75 -2.97
N GLU A 96 -5.18 7.14 -4.19
CA GLU A 96 -4.26 8.26 -4.40
C GLU A 96 -4.87 9.61 -3.98
N VAL A 97 -6.20 9.80 -4.08
CA VAL A 97 -6.84 11.04 -3.60
C VAL A 97 -6.66 11.17 -2.09
N ASP A 98 -6.92 10.08 -1.36
CA ASP A 98 -6.76 10.02 0.10
C ASP A 98 -5.33 10.39 0.50
N LEU A 99 -4.33 9.85 -0.21
CA LEU A 99 -2.93 10.19 -0.01
C LEU A 99 -2.62 11.67 -0.27
N TRP A 100 -3.19 12.27 -1.34
CA TRP A 100 -3.00 13.69 -1.62
C TRP A 100 -3.64 14.58 -0.56
N VAL A 101 -4.86 14.26 -0.13
CA VAL A 101 -5.58 14.95 0.94
C VAL A 101 -4.76 14.92 2.23
N PHE A 102 -4.22 13.76 2.60
CA PHE A 102 -3.33 13.62 3.75
C PHE A 102 -2.04 14.45 3.60
N ARG A 103 -1.35 14.32 2.46
CA ARG A 103 -0.08 15.02 2.20
C ARG A 103 -0.21 16.54 2.24
N LEU A 104 -1.32 17.07 1.76
CA LEU A 104 -1.59 18.50 1.74
C LEU A 104 -2.13 19.04 3.08
N GLY A 105 -2.30 18.18 4.09
CA GLY A 105 -2.84 18.57 5.39
C GLY A 105 -4.31 18.97 5.37
N LEU A 106 -5.06 18.47 4.36
CA LEU A 106 -6.50 18.74 4.23
C LEU A 106 -7.35 17.90 5.18
N ARG A 107 -6.81 16.75 5.63
CA ARG A 107 -7.39 15.96 6.74
C ARG A 107 -6.68 16.33 8.05
N PRO A 108 -7.42 16.37 9.18
CA PRO A 108 -6.79 16.46 10.50
C PRO A 108 -5.75 15.36 10.69
N ARG A 109 -4.67 15.65 11.41
CA ARG A 109 -3.72 14.60 11.79
C ARG A 109 -4.38 13.67 12.79
N ASP A 110 -4.37 12.37 12.51
CA ASP A 110 -4.89 11.36 13.43
C ASP A 110 -4.12 11.31 14.76
N VAL A 111 -2.86 11.78 14.76
CA VAL A 111 -2.02 11.85 15.95
C VAL A 111 -1.68 13.31 16.26
N PRO A 112 -2.12 13.85 17.40
CA PRO A 112 -1.73 15.19 17.82
C PRO A 112 -0.21 15.23 18.07
N PRO A 113 0.46 16.37 17.80
CA PRO A 113 1.85 16.55 18.15
C PRO A 113 2.02 16.38 19.66
N ARG A 114 3.01 15.58 20.07
CA ARG A 114 3.31 15.37 21.49
C ARG A 114 4.03 16.55 22.09
N GLU A 115 3.69 16.86 23.34
CA GLU A 115 4.37 17.88 24.12
C GLU A 115 5.81 17.42 24.42
N VAL A 116 6.78 18.31 24.19
CA VAL A 116 8.18 18.02 24.44
C VAL A 116 8.39 18.03 25.96
N VAL A 117 8.58 16.85 26.55
CA VAL A 117 8.87 16.74 27.98
C VAL A 117 10.24 17.36 28.28
N GLU A 118 10.30 18.21 29.30
CA GLU A 118 11.53 18.83 29.77
C GLU A 118 12.51 17.75 30.27
N VAL A 119 13.71 17.71 29.69
CA VAL A 119 14.69 16.64 29.97
C VAL A 119 15.39 16.93 31.30
N VAL A 120 15.32 15.98 32.24
CA VAL A 120 16.06 16.06 33.51
C VAL A 120 17.57 16.25 33.21
N PRO A 121 18.25 17.23 33.83
CA PRO A 121 19.67 17.48 33.61
C PRO A 121 20.50 16.22 33.90
N LEU A 122 21.51 15.97 33.06
CA LEU A 122 22.44 14.85 33.26
C LEU A 122 23.61 15.28 34.16
N PRO A 123 24.18 14.35 34.96
CA PRO A 123 25.34 14.66 35.79
C PRO A 123 26.57 15.07 34.97
N ASP A 124 27.45 15.88 35.57
CA ASP A 124 28.70 16.32 34.92
C ASP A 124 29.72 15.17 34.79
N LEU A 125 30.59 15.24 33.77
CA LEU A 125 31.55 14.20 33.36
C LEU A 125 32.55 13.80 34.46
N ASP A 126 32.73 14.62 35.49
CA ASP A 126 33.56 14.28 36.64
C ASP A 126 32.85 13.38 37.67
N THR A 127 31.51 13.28 37.59
CA THR A 127 30.71 12.35 38.41
C THR A 127 30.78 10.95 37.82
N ALA A 128 31.05 9.94 38.67
CA ALA A 128 31.00 8.53 38.29
C ALA A 128 29.62 8.14 37.72
N LEU A 129 29.60 7.17 36.81
CA LEU A 129 28.34 6.60 36.35
C LEU A 129 27.57 5.96 37.51
N SER A 130 26.26 5.94 37.41
CA SER A 130 25.39 5.15 38.27
C SER A 130 24.89 3.91 37.52
N LEU A 131 24.49 2.87 38.26
CA LEU A 131 23.82 1.71 37.66
C LEU A 131 22.54 2.11 36.92
N GLY A 132 21.79 3.09 37.46
CA GLY A 132 20.60 3.63 36.82
C GLY A 132 20.89 4.30 35.47
N GLU A 133 22.01 5.02 35.32
CA GLU A 133 22.42 5.56 34.01
C GLU A 133 22.75 4.44 33.01
N LEU A 134 23.33 3.32 33.47
CA LEU A 134 23.57 2.16 32.61
C LEU A 134 22.25 1.47 32.22
N ASP A 135 21.32 1.29 33.17
CA ASP A 135 20.00 0.72 32.92
C ASP A 135 19.25 1.54 31.87
N GLU A 136 19.23 2.85 32.03
CA GLU A 136 18.55 3.76 31.12
C GLU A 136 19.23 3.82 29.74
N ALA A 137 20.56 3.82 29.69
CA ALA A 137 21.30 3.90 28.42
C ALA A 137 21.27 2.59 27.61
N TRP A 138 21.23 1.43 28.28
CA TRP A 138 21.56 0.14 27.65
C TRP A 138 20.40 -0.85 27.59
N THR A 139 19.31 -0.67 28.34
CA THR A 139 18.14 -1.56 28.27
C THR A 139 17.67 -1.74 26.81
N ASN A 140 17.71 -2.99 26.31
CA ASN A 140 17.38 -3.39 24.94
C ASN A 140 18.17 -2.70 23.82
N ALA A 141 19.27 -2.03 24.16
CA ALA A 141 20.00 -1.20 23.22
C ALA A 141 21.04 -2.01 22.43
N GLY A 142 21.21 -1.73 21.14
CA GLY A 142 22.30 -2.30 20.33
C GLY A 142 23.65 -1.66 20.68
N LEU A 143 24.59 -2.43 21.23
CA LEU A 143 25.92 -2.00 21.67
C LEU A 143 27.06 -2.56 20.82
N PHE A 144 26.78 -3.13 19.64
CA PHE A 144 27.82 -3.68 18.74
C PHE A 144 28.83 -2.64 18.24
N SER A 145 28.46 -1.35 18.21
CA SER A 145 29.37 -0.24 17.87
C SER A 145 30.27 0.19 19.03
N TRP A 146 30.03 -0.31 20.25
CA TRP A 146 30.84 0.00 21.42
C TRP A 146 32.01 -0.97 21.53
N SER A 147 33.20 -0.44 21.81
CA SER A 147 34.35 -1.30 22.07
C SER A 147 34.16 -2.05 23.39
N ALA A 148 34.65 -3.29 23.44
CA ALA A 148 34.67 -4.09 24.67
C ALA A 148 35.30 -3.33 25.85
N GLN A 149 36.34 -2.52 25.57
CA GLN A 149 36.99 -1.66 26.56
C GLN A 149 36.04 -0.60 27.12
N ARG A 150 35.29 0.10 26.26
CA ARG A 150 34.33 1.13 26.70
C ARG A 150 33.19 0.54 27.54
N LEU A 151 32.70 -0.64 27.16
CA LEU A 151 31.69 -1.37 27.93
C LEU A 151 32.21 -1.77 29.32
N ALA A 152 33.41 -2.34 29.40
CA ALA A 152 34.02 -2.72 30.66
C ALA A 152 34.32 -1.52 31.56
N VAL A 153 34.89 -0.43 31.01
CA VAL A 153 35.15 0.82 31.76
C VAL A 153 33.84 1.41 32.32
N ALA A 154 32.77 1.46 31.53
CA ALA A 154 31.48 2.00 31.99
C ALA A 154 30.91 1.20 33.17
N VAL A 155 30.98 -0.13 33.14
CA VAL A 155 30.55 -0.97 34.25
C VAL A 155 31.44 -0.77 35.47
N LEU A 156 32.76 -0.82 35.32
CA LEU A 156 33.69 -0.65 36.44
C LEU A 156 33.55 0.75 37.11
N ASP A 157 33.32 1.79 36.30
CA ASP A 157 33.08 3.16 36.78
C ASP A 157 31.77 3.22 37.59
N ALA A 158 30.71 2.54 37.12
CA ALA A 158 29.42 2.52 37.81
C ALA A 158 29.41 1.71 39.11
N TYR A 159 30.21 0.66 39.19
CA TYR A 159 30.35 -0.17 40.40
C TYR A 159 31.41 0.38 41.37
N GLY A 160 32.23 1.36 40.95
CA GLY A 160 33.20 2.04 41.79
C GLY A 160 34.42 1.21 42.20
N GLY A 161 34.72 0.11 41.50
CA GLY A 161 35.87 -0.72 41.85
C GLY A 161 36.10 -1.95 40.96
N PRO A 162 37.16 -2.73 41.24
CA PRO A 162 37.52 -3.90 40.45
C PRO A 162 36.50 -5.03 40.53
N LEU A 163 36.17 -5.64 39.40
CA LEU A 163 35.19 -6.73 39.30
C LEU A 163 35.73 -7.96 38.56
N PRO A 164 35.23 -9.16 38.86
CA PRO A 164 35.49 -10.34 38.04
C PRO A 164 34.98 -10.15 36.60
N PRO A 165 35.69 -10.66 35.57
CA PRO A 165 35.27 -10.56 34.16
C PRO A 165 33.84 -11.06 33.91
N ALA A 166 33.45 -12.16 34.58
CA ALA A 166 32.11 -12.72 34.47
C ALA A 166 31.03 -11.75 34.98
N SER A 167 31.28 -11.03 36.08
CA SER A 167 30.36 -10.02 36.63
C SER A 167 30.22 -8.82 35.69
N VAL A 168 31.31 -8.38 35.06
CA VAL A 168 31.26 -7.28 34.09
C VAL A 168 30.45 -7.67 32.85
N VAL A 169 30.67 -8.87 32.31
CA VAL A 169 29.90 -9.39 31.16
C VAL A 169 28.43 -9.56 31.53
N ALA A 170 28.14 -10.12 32.71
CA ALA A 170 26.78 -10.32 33.19
C ALA A 170 26.03 -8.99 33.33
N ALA A 171 26.68 -7.95 33.87
CA ALA A 171 26.07 -6.62 33.99
C ALA A 171 25.67 -6.02 32.63
N VAL A 172 26.45 -6.23 31.57
CA VAL A 172 26.06 -5.79 30.22
C VAL A 172 24.93 -6.68 29.66
N ALA A 173 25.04 -8.00 29.82
CA ALA A 173 24.09 -8.98 29.30
C ALA A 173 22.69 -8.87 29.94
N GLU A 174 22.63 -8.51 31.22
CA GLU A 174 21.38 -8.23 31.95
C GLU A 174 20.58 -7.08 31.31
N ARG A 175 21.28 -6.08 30.76
CA ARG A 175 20.65 -4.90 30.14
C ARG A 175 20.35 -5.11 28.66
N THR A 176 21.19 -5.87 27.95
CA THR A 176 20.98 -6.13 26.52
C THR A 176 21.68 -7.39 26.05
N LYS A 177 21.03 -8.14 25.15
CA LYS A 177 21.67 -9.26 24.43
C LYS A 177 22.54 -8.81 23.24
N HIS A 178 22.52 -7.53 22.90
CA HIS A 178 23.12 -7.00 21.67
C HIS A 178 24.51 -6.37 21.90
N HIS A 179 25.47 -7.15 22.41
CA HIS A 179 26.85 -6.70 22.63
C HIS A 179 27.90 -7.73 22.19
N ALA A 180 29.14 -7.29 22.03
CA ALA A 180 30.28 -8.14 21.67
C ALA A 180 31.27 -8.40 22.84
N LEU A 181 30.98 -7.88 24.04
CA LEU A 181 31.82 -8.11 25.22
C LEU A 181 31.79 -9.59 25.66
N SER A 182 32.96 -10.18 25.87
CA SER A 182 33.12 -11.54 26.38
C SER A 182 34.25 -11.62 27.40
N GLN A 183 34.26 -12.67 28.23
CA GLN A 183 35.27 -12.87 29.28
C GLN A 183 36.69 -13.08 28.70
N ALA A 184 36.77 -13.62 27.48
CA ALA A 184 38.02 -13.93 26.78
C ALA A 184 38.62 -12.72 26.03
N ALA A 185 38.34 -11.49 26.47
CA ALA A 185 38.83 -10.27 25.82
C ALA A 185 40.36 -10.11 25.95
N ALA A 186 41.12 -10.86 25.13
CA ALA A 186 42.59 -10.83 25.06
C ALA A 186 43.18 -9.43 24.79
N LYS A 187 42.34 -8.47 24.40
CA LYS A 187 42.69 -7.08 24.11
C LYS A 187 43.05 -6.27 25.36
N PHE A 188 42.61 -6.67 26.56
CA PHE A 188 42.93 -5.96 27.81
C PHE A 188 44.35 -6.24 28.33
N LYS A 189 45.04 -7.25 27.79
CA LYS A 189 46.45 -7.53 28.09
C LYS A 189 47.44 -6.69 27.27
N ARG A 190 46.95 -5.74 26.45
CA ARG A 190 47.78 -4.90 25.59
C ARG A 190 48.17 -3.62 26.33
N ARG A 191 49.40 -3.16 26.11
CA ARG A 191 49.90 -1.88 26.64
C ARG A 191 49.00 -0.73 26.18
N GLY A 192 48.54 0.11 27.12
CA GLY A 192 47.65 1.25 26.87
C GLY A 192 46.16 0.92 26.85
N SER A 193 45.73 -0.23 27.38
CA SER A 193 44.30 -0.48 27.62
C SER A 193 43.84 0.31 28.85
N ALA A 194 42.62 0.86 28.79
CA ALA A 194 41.99 1.52 29.93
C ALA A 194 41.45 0.54 31.00
N VAL A 195 41.62 -0.76 30.77
CA VAL A 195 41.22 -1.83 31.68
C VAL A 195 42.46 -2.66 32.03
N ASP A 196 42.82 -2.68 33.30
CA ASP A 196 43.89 -3.51 33.84
C ASP A 196 43.34 -4.86 34.32
N VAL A 197 44.12 -5.91 34.13
CA VAL A 197 43.86 -7.22 34.74
C VAL A 197 44.75 -7.35 35.97
N LEU A 198 44.14 -7.30 37.16
CA LEU A 198 44.83 -7.40 38.44
C LEU A 198 45.41 -8.82 38.66
N PRO A 199 46.37 -9.00 39.60
CA PRO A 199 46.96 -10.31 39.89
C PRO A 199 45.95 -11.40 40.28
N ASP A 200 44.82 -11.00 40.87
CA ASP A 200 43.72 -11.89 41.24
C ASP A 200 42.72 -12.16 40.10
N GLY A 201 43.01 -11.67 38.89
CA GLY A 201 42.21 -11.87 37.69
C GLY A 201 41.02 -10.91 37.55
N ARG A 202 40.80 -9.98 38.50
CA ARG A 202 39.75 -8.96 38.37
C ARG A 202 40.14 -7.90 37.34
N TRP A 203 39.14 -7.32 36.69
CA TRP A 203 39.30 -6.14 35.85
C TRP A 203 39.17 -4.87 36.70
N ALA A 204 40.07 -3.91 36.49
CA ALA A 204 40.06 -2.60 37.11
C ALA A 204 40.23 -1.51 36.05
N ILE A 205 39.82 -0.27 36.34
CA ILE A 205 40.16 0.87 35.49
C ILE A 205 41.65 1.17 35.68
N ALA A 206 42.39 1.29 34.57
CA ALA A 206 43.82 1.60 34.62
C ALA A 206 44.08 3.00 35.19
N GLU A 207 45.18 3.20 35.90
CA GLU A 207 45.49 4.45 36.62
C GLU A 207 45.56 5.68 35.69
N ASP A 208 46.05 5.49 34.46
CA ASP A 208 46.17 6.55 33.43
C ASP A 208 44.92 6.68 32.53
N ALA A 209 43.84 5.94 32.81
CA ALA A 209 42.66 5.87 31.96
C ALA A 209 41.72 7.08 32.05
N GLY A 210 42.05 8.13 32.80
CA GLY A 210 41.14 9.25 33.12
C GLY A 210 40.45 9.88 31.90
N VAL A 211 41.16 10.05 30.78
CA VAL A 211 40.57 10.56 29.53
C VAL A 211 39.54 9.58 28.95
N THR A 212 39.84 8.28 28.98
CA THR A 212 38.93 7.23 28.49
C THR A 212 37.69 7.12 29.38
N VAL A 213 37.83 7.27 30.69
CA VAL A 213 36.71 7.30 31.64
C VAL A 213 35.77 8.47 31.33
N LYS A 214 36.31 9.68 31.16
CA LYS A 214 35.50 10.86 30.79
C LYS A 214 34.77 10.70 29.45
N GLN A 215 35.45 10.18 28.43
CA GLN A 215 34.83 9.89 27.12
C GLN A 215 33.73 8.82 27.24
N THR A 216 33.94 7.82 28.08
CA THR A 216 32.98 6.75 28.33
C THR A 216 31.73 7.29 29.02
N ARG A 217 31.91 8.11 30.07
CA ARG A 217 30.82 8.84 30.76
C ARG A 217 30.00 9.69 29.80
N ALA A 218 30.67 10.48 28.96
CA ALA A 218 30.02 11.29 27.94
C ALA A 218 29.19 10.45 26.97
N THR A 219 29.75 9.34 26.47
CA THR A 219 29.04 8.46 25.52
C THR A 219 27.81 7.79 26.16
N VAL A 220 27.91 7.36 27.44
CA VAL A 220 26.76 6.78 28.17
C VAL A 220 25.67 7.83 28.34
N ARG A 221 26.02 9.04 28.79
CA ARG A 221 25.08 10.14 29.01
C ARG A 221 24.45 10.66 27.73
N ASP A 222 25.19 10.75 26.63
CA ASP A 222 24.62 11.04 25.30
C ASP A 222 23.55 10.03 24.91
N ARG A 223 23.77 8.76 25.27
CA ARG A 223 22.80 7.69 25.03
C ARG A 223 21.62 7.76 25.99
N VAL A 224 21.81 8.11 27.27
CA VAL A 224 20.70 8.43 28.19
C VAL A 224 19.85 9.58 27.61
N ALA A 225 20.48 10.67 27.18
CA ALA A 225 19.77 11.78 26.55
C ALA A 225 19.00 11.33 25.30
N LEU A 226 19.59 10.45 24.49
CA LEU A 226 18.91 9.87 23.33
C LEU A 226 17.73 8.98 23.74
N ALA A 227 17.90 8.13 24.75
CA ALA A 227 16.86 7.26 25.28
C ALA A 227 15.68 8.08 25.83
N ARG A 228 15.95 9.14 26.61
CA ARG A 228 14.94 10.08 27.10
C ARG A 228 14.20 10.79 25.96
N ARG A 229 14.93 11.29 24.96
CA ARG A 229 14.32 11.90 23.76
C ARG A 229 13.44 10.89 23.02
N HIS A 230 13.88 9.65 22.87
CA HIS A 230 13.08 8.60 22.24
C HIS A 230 11.85 8.28 23.09
N ALA A 231 11.97 8.11 24.40
CA ALA A 231 10.85 7.85 25.29
C ALA A 231 9.79 8.97 25.24
N ALA A 232 10.22 10.24 25.13
CA ALA A 232 9.30 11.37 24.96
C ALA A 232 8.60 11.37 23.59
N LEU A 233 9.30 10.95 22.53
CA LEU A 233 8.78 10.98 21.16
C LEU A 233 7.94 9.76 20.79
N TRP A 234 8.26 8.58 21.31
CA TRP A 234 7.64 7.33 20.92
C TRP A 234 6.39 7.05 21.76
N PRO A 235 5.27 6.67 21.13
CA PRO A 235 4.10 6.27 21.87
C PRO A 235 4.35 5.06 22.75
N ASP A 236 3.65 5.05 23.89
CA ASP A 236 3.65 3.90 24.78
C ASP A 236 3.22 2.67 23.98
N SER A 237 3.84 1.52 24.23
CA SER A 237 3.56 0.30 23.47
C SER A 237 2.09 -0.08 23.52
N ASP A 238 1.42 0.19 24.64
CA ASP A 238 -0.01 -0.06 24.83
C ASP A 238 -0.87 0.92 24.02
N GLU A 239 -0.44 2.17 23.90
CA GLU A 239 -1.08 3.16 23.02
C GLU A 239 -0.91 2.77 21.54
N ILE A 240 0.27 2.29 21.13
CA ILE A 240 0.52 1.76 19.78
C ILE A 240 -0.39 0.57 19.51
N ALA A 241 -0.45 -0.39 20.44
CA ALA A 241 -1.27 -1.59 20.32
C ALA A 241 -2.76 -1.25 20.22
N ARG A 242 -3.28 -0.35 21.08
CA ARG A 242 -4.67 0.12 21.02
C ARG A 242 -4.98 0.80 19.69
N ARG A 243 -4.13 1.73 19.24
CA ARG A 243 -4.33 2.42 17.95
C ARG A 243 -4.30 1.45 16.77
N ARG A 244 -3.40 0.47 16.81
CA ARG A 244 -3.34 -0.58 15.79
C ARG A 244 -4.63 -1.40 15.77
N ALA A 245 -5.15 -1.80 16.93
CA ALA A 245 -6.42 -2.52 17.04
C ALA A 245 -7.61 -1.67 16.54
N GLU A 246 -7.67 -0.39 16.87
CA GLU A 246 -8.70 0.54 16.36
C GLU A 246 -8.63 0.70 14.83
N TRP A 247 -7.41 0.83 14.28
CA TRP A 247 -7.21 0.91 12.83
C TRP A 247 -7.57 -0.40 12.13
N GLU A 248 -7.15 -1.54 12.68
CA GLU A 248 -7.49 -2.87 12.15
C GLU A 248 -9.00 -3.12 12.18
N LYS A 249 -9.70 -2.65 13.24
CA LYS A 249 -11.16 -2.70 13.32
C LYS A 249 -11.82 -1.83 12.24
N LYS A 250 -11.44 -0.56 12.12
CA LYS A 250 -12.00 0.35 11.09
C LYS A 250 -11.77 -0.20 9.68
N ARG A 251 -10.59 -0.74 9.42
CA ARG A 251 -10.26 -1.40 8.16
C ARG A 251 -11.16 -2.61 7.91
N ALA A 252 -11.39 -3.45 8.93
CA ALA A 252 -12.26 -4.62 8.82
C ALA A 252 -13.74 -4.23 8.60
N ASP A 253 -14.22 -3.20 9.30
CA ASP A 253 -15.58 -2.67 9.13
C ASP A 253 -15.77 -2.15 7.69
N HIS A 254 -14.84 -1.35 7.16
CA HIS A 254 -14.92 -0.88 5.78
C HIS A 254 -14.74 -2.02 4.76
N ALA A 255 -13.88 -3.01 5.04
CA ALA A 255 -13.76 -4.20 4.19
C ALA A 255 -15.08 -4.98 4.08
N ALA A 256 -15.86 -5.05 5.16
CA ALA A 256 -17.18 -5.68 5.17
C ALA A 256 -18.19 -4.87 4.33
N GLU A 257 -18.22 -3.54 4.49
CA GLU A 257 -19.04 -2.66 3.64
C GLU A 257 -18.71 -2.83 2.15
N LEU A 258 -17.42 -2.89 1.81
CA LEU A 258 -16.97 -3.16 0.45
C LEU A 258 -17.43 -4.55 -0.02
N ALA A 259 -17.34 -5.58 0.82
CA ALA A 259 -17.76 -6.92 0.46
C ALA A 259 -19.25 -6.98 0.08
N GLU A 260 -20.10 -6.22 0.77
CA GLU A 260 -21.55 -6.13 0.51
C GLU A 260 -21.91 -5.40 -0.80
N MET A 261 -21.00 -4.58 -1.35
CA MET A 261 -21.27 -3.84 -2.58
C MET A 261 -21.51 -4.76 -3.79
N SER A 262 -22.63 -4.53 -4.46
CA SER A 262 -22.98 -5.20 -5.71
C SER A 262 -22.07 -4.74 -6.85
N ARG A 263 -21.60 -5.69 -7.66
CA ARG A 263 -20.56 -5.46 -8.67
C ARG A 263 -20.98 -6.03 -10.02
N ALA A 264 -20.82 -5.25 -11.08
CA ALA A 264 -21.00 -5.72 -12.44
C ALA A 264 -19.81 -5.41 -13.34
N LEU A 265 -19.50 -6.32 -14.25
CA LEU A 265 -18.50 -6.15 -15.30
C LEU A 265 -19.15 -6.07 -16.68
N LEU A 266 -18.62 -5.20 -17.53
CA LEU A 266 -19.17 -4.91 -18.85
C LEU A 266 -18.15 -5.20 -19.95
N ALA A 267 -18.62 -5.87 -21.01
CA ALA A 267 -17.92 -5.95 -22.29
C ALA A 267 -18.90 -5.59 -23.41
N ALA A 268 -18.54 -4.62 -24.24
CA ALA A 268 -19.43 -4.09 -25.26
C ALA A 268 -18.79 -4.10 -26.65
N PHE A 269 -19.64 -4.21 -27.67
CA PHE A 269 -19.22 -4.16 -29.06
C PHE A 269 -20.27 -3.49 -29.96
N PRO A 270 -19.86 -2.62 -30.90
CA PRO A 270 -18.58 -1.90 -30.92
C PRO A 270 -18.41 -0.98 -29.70
N THR A 271 -17.21 -0.76 -29.20
CA THR A 271 -17.01 0.00 -27.93
C THR A 271 -17.44 1.47 -28.02
N GLY A 272 -17.27 2.14 -29.16
CA GLY A 272 -17.62 3.56 -29.32
C GLY A 272 -19.09 3.83 -29.64
N ARG A 273 -19.84 2.82 -30.07
CA ARG A 273 -21.28 2.83 -30.33
C ARG A 273 -21.82 1.43 -30.06
N PRO A 274 -22.03 1.05 -28.79
CA PRO A 274 -22.44 -0.30 -28.44
C PRO A 274 -23.75 -0.71 -29.11
N GLU A 275 -23.73 -1.83 -29.81
CA GLU A 275 -24.91 -2.52 -30.37
C GLU A 275 -25.17 -3.85 -29.64
N ALA A 276 -24.17 -4.33 -28.90
CA ALA A 276 -24.27 -5.48 -28.03
C ALA A 276 -23.42 -5.28 -26.76
N VAL A 277 -23.95 -5.72 -25.62
CA VAL A 277 -23.29 -5.65 -24.31
C VAL A 277 -23.47 -6.97 -23.59
N ALA A 278 -22.37 -7.52 -23.05
CA ALA A 278 -22.41 -8.53 -22.01
C ALA A 278 -22.23 -7.84 -20.64
N LEU A 279 -23.15 -8.13 -19.73
CA LEU A 279 -23.11 -7.74 -18.33
C LEU A 279 -22.93 -9.01 -17.50
N LEU A 280 -21.94 -8.99 -16.62
CA LEU A 280 -21.71 -10.03 -15.64
C LEU A 280 -21.94 -9.48 -14.25
N ASP A 281 -22.86 -10.09 -13.52
CA ASP A 281 -22.96 -9.95 -12.06
C ASP A 281 -21.84 -10.75 -11.40
N VAL A 282 -20.98 -10.06 -10.65
CA VAL A 282 -19.82 -10.68 -10.00
C VAL A 282 -20.24 -11.53 -8.80
N GLY A 283 -21.23 -11.10 -8.04
CA GLY A 283 -21.67 -11.80 -6.82
C GLY A 283 -22.51 -13.02 -7.14
N GLU A 284 -23.47 -12.87 -8.04
CA GLU A 284 -24.37 -13.95 -8.46
C GLU A 284 -23.74 -14.88 -9.51
N HIS A 285 -22.58 -14.50 -10.06
CA HIS A 285 -21.92 -15.19 -11.17
C HIS A 285 -22.82 -15.35 -12.41
N GLN A 286 -23.76 -14.41 -12.61
CA GLN A 286 -24.78 -14.44 -13.66
C GLN A 286 -24.41 -13.57 -14.85
N LEU A 287 -24.44 -14.15 -16.04
CA LEU A 287 -24.09 -13.48 -17.29
C LEU A 287 -25.34 -13.21 -18.13
N THR A 288 -25.60 -11.94 -18.40
CA THR A 288 -26.68 -11.50 -19.29
C THR A 288 -26.09 -10.80 -20.51
N THR A 289 -26.68 -11.00 -21.68
CA THR A 289 -26.29 -10.29 -22.90
C THR A 289 -27.48 -9.50 -23.43
N PHE A 290 -27.21 -8.30 -23.95
CA PHE A 290 -28.18 -7.39 -24.53
C PHE A 290 -27.73 -7.08 -25.96
N VAL A 291 -28.60 -7.24 -26.95
CA VAL A 291 -28.29 -6.95 -28.36
C VAL A 291 -29.43 -6.16 -29.01
N GLY A 292 -29.09 -5.11 -29.76
CA GLY A 292 -30.08 -4.26 -30.44
C GLY A 292 -31.05 -3.62 -29.44
N ASP A 293 -32.35 -3.81 -29.65
CA ASP A 293 -33.40 -3.20 -28.84
C ASP A 293 -33.37 -3.62 -27.36
N GLU A 294 -32.77 -4.77 -27.04
CA GLU A 294 -32.59 -5.22 -25.65
C GLU A 294 -31.72 -4.27 -24.83
N LEU A 295 -30.89 -3.44 -25.48
CA LEU A 295 -30.07 -2.43 -24.80
C LEU A 295 -30.93 -1.41 -24.03
N ALA A 296 -32.20 -1.23 -24.38
CA ALA A 296 -33.11 -0.37 -23.63
C ALA A 296 -33.32 -0.85 -22.18
N LEU A 297 -33.08 -2.13 -21.88
CA LEU A 297 -33.19 -2.68 -20.53
C LEU A 297 -31.93 -2.46 -19.69
N LEU A 298 -30.78 -2.20 -20.33
CA LEU A 298 -29.48 -2.15 -19.67
C LEU A 298 -29.38 -1.03 -18.60
N PRO A 299 -29.87 0.21 -18.81
CA PRO A 299 -29.78 1.26 -17.78
C PRO A 299 -30.42 0.86 -16.44
N SER A 300 -31.58 0.20 -16.49
CA SER A 300 -32.27 -0.27 -15.28
C SER A 300 -31.46 -1.33 -14.52
N ARG A 301 -30.73 -2.18 -15.25
CA ARG A 301 -29.83 -3.18 -14.68
C ARG A 301 -28.56 -2.55 -14.12
N LEU A 302 -27.94 -1.60 -14.83
CA LEU A 302 -26.75 -0.90 -14.33
C LEU A 302 -27.04 -0.12 -13.04
N ALA A 303 -28.24 0.42 -12.91
CA ALA A 303 -28.65 1.19 -11.74
C ALA A 303 -28.67 0.37 -10.43
N SER A 304 -28.79 -0.97 -10.50
CA SER A 304 -28.80 -1.83 -9.31
C SER A 304 -27.42 -2.20 -8.79
N TYR A 305 -26.34 -1.74 -9.43
CA TYR A 305 -24.97 -2.04 -9.02
C TYR A 305 -24.28 -0.84 -8.38
N ASP A 306 -23.48 -1.09 -7.34
CA ASP A 306 -22.67 -0.09 -6.64
C ASP A 306 -21.33 0.15 -7.36
N ILE A 307 -20.80 -0.91 -7.97
CA ILE A 307 -19.51 -0.90 -8.69
C ILE A 307 -19.70 -1.39 -10.12
N LEU A 308 -19.24 -0.60 -11.10
CA LEU A 308 -19.26 -0.95 -12.52
C LEU A 308 -17.84 -1.04 -13.05
N GLY A 309 -17.48 -2.17 -13.66
CA GLY A 309 -16.15 -2.41 -14.19
C GLY A 309 -16.12 -2.72 -15.69
N GLY A 310 -15.01 -2.41 -16.33
CA GLY A 310 -14.82 -2.66 -17.76
C GLY A 310 -13.53 -2.05 -18.29
N VAL A 311 -13.23 -2.31 -19.56
CA VAL A 311 -12.13 -1.61 -20.26
C VAL A 311 -12.65 -0.29 -20.79
N ASP A 312 -12.02 0.82 -20.41
CA ASP A 312 -12.51 2.18 -20.65
C ASP A 312 -13.96 2.33 -20.18
N VAL A 313 -14.23 1.92 -18.92
CA VAL A 313 -15.60 1.81 -18.39
C VAL A 313 -16.31 3.16 -18.45
N ARG A 314 -15.58 4.26 -18.24
CA ARG A 314 -16.10 5.63 -18.34
C ARG A 314 -16.51 5.99 -19.77
N GLY A 315 -15.65 5.70 -20.75
CA GLY A 315 -15.98 5.89 -22.16
C GLY A 315 -17.14 5.00 -22.61
N LEU A 316 -17.20 3.77 -22.11
CA LEU A 316 -18.26 2.82 -22.39
C LEU A 316 -19.62 3.27 -21.86
N LEU A 317 -19.73 3.63 -20.57
CA LEU A 317 -21.00 4.10 -19.99
C LEU A 317 -21.53 5.34 -20.71
N ARG A 318 -20.64 6.25 -21.12
CA ARG A 318 -21.02 7.39 -21.95
C ARG A 318 -21.54 6.99 -23.33
N ALA A 319 -20.89 6.04 -23.99
CA ALA A 319 -21.35 5.54 -25.28
C ALA A 319 -22.72 4.84 -25.18
N LEU A 320 -23.05 4.31 -23.99
CA LEU A 320 -24.36 3.77 -23.64
C LEU A 320 -25.36 4.83 -23.17
N GLY A 321 -24.96 6.10 -22.99
CA GLY A 321 -25.79 7.16 -22.45
C GLY A 321 -26.16 6.99 -20.97
N PHE A 322 -25.34 6.27 -20.20
CA PHE A 322 -25.55 6.02 -18.78
C PHE A 322 -24.67 6.94 -17.91
N ASP A 323 -25.30 7.65 -16.98
CA ASP A 323 -24.61 8.45 -15.96
C ASP A 323 -24.33 7.57 -14.71
N PRO A 324 -23.06 7.31 -14.36
CA PRO A 324 -22.75 6.49 -13.19
C PRO A 324 -23.15 7.13 -11.86
N GLY A 325 -23.30 8.45 -11.77
CA GLY A 325 -23.52 9.15 -10.51
C GLY A 325 -22.37 8.88 -9.50
N GLU A 326 -22.73 8.58 -8.25
CA GLU A 326 -21.80 8.29 -7.15
C GLU A 326 -21.16 6.88 -7.20
N ARG A 327 -21.48 6.06 -8.21
CA ARG A 327 -20.98 4.68 -8.31
C ARG A 327 -19.48 4.62 -8.47
N ARG A 328 -18.87 3.59 -7.89
CA ARG A 328 -17.45 3.29 -8.09
C ARG A 328 -17.23 2.68 -9.46
N LEU A 329 -16.18 3.12 -10.16
CA LEU A 329 -15.85 2.61 -11.49
C LEU A 329 -14.52 1.87 -11.49
N ALA A 330 -14.56 0.58 -11.83
CA ALA A 330 -13.40 -0.27 -11.93
C ALA A 330 -12.81 -0.24 -13.36
N GLU A 331 -11.82 0.62 -13.59
CA GLU A 331 -11.11 0.69 -14.88
C GLU A 331 -10.14 -0.49 -15.05
N LEU A 332 -10.56 -1.51 -15.81
CA LEU A 332 -9.78 -2.73 -16.07
C LEU A 332 -8.79 -2.59 -17.24
N GLY A 333 -8.64 -1.37 -17.76
CA GLY A 333 -7.57 -0.99 -18.66
C GLY A 333 -6.19 -1.11 -18.02
N PRO A 334 -5.12 -1.11 -18.82
CA PRO A 334 -3.77 -1.16 -18.28
C PRO A 334 -3.45 0.13 -17.51
N PRO A 335 -3.00 0.04 -16.23
CA PRO A 335 -2.67 1.23 -15.42
C PRO A 335 -1.50 2.03 -16.02
N GLN A 336 -0.66 1.35 -16.79
CA GLN A 336 0.43 1.92 -17.57
C GLN A 336 0.28 1.50 -19.03
N LYS A 337 0.27 2.47 -19.96
CA LYS A 337 0.07 2.18 -21.40
C LYS A 337 1.31 1.57 -22.07
N THR A 338 2.51 1.91 -21.62
CA THR A 338 3.76 1.43 -22.21
C THR A 338 4.85 1.23 -21.18
N LYS A 339 5.71 0.22 -21.36
CA LYS A 339 6.91 -0.02 -20.53
C LYS A 339 8.18 -0.02 -21.37
N LYS A 340 9.21 0.69 -20.91
CA LYS A 340 10.53 0.69 -21.55
C LYS A 340 11.27 -0.59 -21.16
N LEU A 341 11.66 -1.38 -22.16
CA LEU A 341 12.28 -2.70 -21.98
C LEU A 341 13.80 -2.65 -21.82
N ASN A 342 14.45 -1.64 -22.41
CA ASN A 342 15.91 -1.52 -22.37
C ASN A 342 16.37 -0.07 -22.49
N LYS A 343 17.66 0.17 -22.21
CA LYS A 343 18.28 1.51 -22.34
C LYS A 343 18.21 2.05 -23.77
N ARG A 344 18.20 1.17 -24.79
CA ARG A 344 18.10 1.50 -26.23
C ARG A 344 16.72 2.01 -26.67
N GLY A 345 15.73 2.08 -25.77
CA GLY A 345 14.44 2.74 -26.04
C GLY A 345 13.35 1.83 -26.59
N ARG A 346 13.54 0.51 -26.64
CA ARG A 346 12.46 -0.41 -27.03
C ARG A 346 11.32 -0.30 -26.01
N THR A 347 10.10 -0.06 -26.47
CA THR A 347 8.90 0.03 -25.63
C THR A 347 7.95 -1.12 -25.93
N LEU A 348 7.34 -1.65 -24.88
CA LEU A 348 6.25 -2.61 -24.94
C LEU A 348 4.94 -1.82 -24.76
N LYS A 349 4.01 -1.95 -25.70
CA LYS A 349 2.63 -1.48 -25.51
C LYS A 349 1.91 -2.49 -24.64
N ILE A 350 1.45 -2.05 -23.48
CA ILE A 350 0.69 -2.88 -22.55
C ILE A 350 -0.79 -2.80 -22.97
N THR A 351 -1.43 -3.96 -23.08
CA THR A 351 -2.86 -4.08 -23.40
C THR A 351 -3.54 -4.91 -22.32
N THR A 352 -4.84 -4.74 -22.12
CA THR A 352 -5.60 -5.59 -21.19
C THR A 352 -5.48 -7.07 -21.57
N ALA A 353 -5.40 -7.41 -22.87
CA ALA A 353 -5.18 -8.78 -23.32
C ALA A 353 -3.85 -9.36 -22.79
N LEU A 354 -2.78 -8.56 -22.81
CA LEU A 354 -1.47 -8.98 -22.30
C LEU A 354 -1.50 -9.17 -20.77
N LEU A 355 -2.25 -8.33 -20.05
CA LEU A 355 -2.42 -8.45 -18.60
C LEU A 355 -3.23 -9.70 -18.23
N ILE A 356 -4.31 -9.99 -18.97
CA ILE A 356 -5.10 -11.21 -18.77
C ILE A 356 -4.26 -12.46 -19.06
N GLN A 357 -3.47 -12.45 -20.15
CA GLN A 357 -2.56 -13.55 -20.48
C GLN A 357 -1.53 -13.78 -19.37
N GLY A 358 -0.88 -12.71 -18.88
CA GLY A 358 0.15 -12.81 -17.86
C GLY A 358 -0.37 -13.18 -16.48
N SER A 359 -1.51 -12.62 -16.08
CA SER A 359 -2.11 -12.81 -14.75
C SER A 359 -2.89 -14.11 -14.65
N CYS A 360 -3.65 -14.44 -15.69
CA CYS A 360 -4.69 -15.47 -15.64
C CYS A 360 -4.43 -16.65 -16.60
N GLY A 361 -3.37 -16.61 -17.41
CA GLY A 361 -3.04 -17.70 -18.36
C GLY A 361 -4.04 -17.89 -19.50
N ILE A 362 -4.97 -16.94 -19.74
CA ILE A 362 -5.95 -17.03 -20.82
C ILE A 362 -5.33 -16.55 -22.12
N SER A 363 -5.05 -17.47 -23.04
CA SER A 363 -4.31 -17.18 -24.28
C SER A 363 -5.04 -16.27 -25.27
N LYS A 364 -6.37 -16.36 -25.38
CA LYS A 364 -7.20 -15.56 -26.31
C LYS A 364 -8.35 -14.84 -25.57
N PRO A 365 -8.03 -13.80 -24.78
CA PRO A 365 -8.99 -13.19 -23.87
C PRO A 365 -10.13 -12.46 -24.59
N PHE A 366 -9.85 -11.78 -25.70
CA PHE A 366 -10.86 -11.00 -26.44
C PHE A 366 -11.11 -11.52 -27.85
N GLY A 367 -12.34 -11.35 -28.32
CA GLY A 367 -12.75 -11.70 -29.68
C GLY A 367 -12.05 -10.80 -30.70
N GLU A 368 -11.77 -11.37 -31.88
CA GLU A 368 -11.28 -10.58 -33.00
C GLU A 368 -12.37 -9.60 -33.45
N ARG A 369 -12.03 -8.30 -33.51
CA ARG A 369 -13.00 -7.24 -33.83
C ARG A 369 -13.67 -7.45 -35.19
N THR A 370 -12.93 -7.95 -36.18
CA THR A 370 -13.44 -8.28 -37.52
C THR A 370 -14.49 -9.39 -37.46
N LYS A 371 -14.23 -10.46 -36.70
CA LYS A 371 -15.19 -11.55 -36.48
C LYS A 371 -16.46 -11.09 -35.75
N LEU A 372 -16.31 -10.26 -34.72
CA LEU A 372 -17.46 -9.68 -34.02
C LEU A 372 -18.31 -8.79 -34.92
N ALA A 373 -17.67 -7.99 -35.79
CA ALA A 373 -18.36 -7.18 -36.78
C ALA A 373 -19.09 -8.05 -37.81
N GLU A 374 -18.47 -9.13 -38.29
CA GLU A 374 -19.09 -10.11 -39.18
C GLU A 374 -20.34 -10.73 -38.54
N TYR A 375 -20.26 -11.18 -37.28
CA TYR A 375 -21.41 -11.76 -36.57
C TYR A 375 -22.55 -10.77 -36.40
N LEU A 376 -22.24 -9.51 -36.09
CA LEU A 376 -23.23 -8.45 -35.96
C LEU A 376 -23.89 -8.14 -37.32
N ALA A 377 -23.10 -7.95 -38.37
CA ALA A 377 -23.60 -7.60 -39.70
C ALA A 377 -24.41 -8.74 -40.36
N SER A 378 -24.07 -9.99 -40.07
CA SER A 378 -24.78 -11.18 -40.59
C SER A 378 -25.95 -11.64 -39.71
N GLY A 379 -26.21 -10.98 -38.58
CA GLY A 379 -27.27 -11.36 -37.65
C GLY A 379 -27.01 -12.68 -36.90
N GLU A 380 -25.75 -13.15 -36.84
CA GLU A 380 -25.35 -14.36 -36.11
C GLU A 380 -25.28 -14.12 -34.58
N LEU A 381 -26.41 -13.68 -34.00
CA LEU A 381 -26.48 -13.16 -32.63
C LEU A 381 -26.03 -14.18 -31.58
N THR A 382 -26.30 -15.48 -31.77
CA THR A 382 -25.83 -16.53 -30.85
C THR A 382 -24.30 -16.59 -30.78
N LYS A 383 -23.60 -16.44 -31.91
CA LYS A 383 -22.13 -16.44 -31.93
C LYS A 383 -21.57 -15.16 -31.30
N LEU A 384 -22.20 -14.02 -31.57
CA LEU A 384 -21.87 -12.72 -30.97
C LEU A 384 -22.02 -12.78 -29.44
N ARG A 385 -23.18 -13.20 -28.92
CA ARG A 385 -23.45 -13.33 -27.48
C ARG A 385 -22.46 -14.26 -26.80
N ARG A 386 -22.20 -15.44 -27.37
CA ARG A 386 -21.23 -16.39 -26.83
C ARG A 386 -19.83 -15.79 -26.74
N ARG A 387 -19.39 -15.04 -27.77
CA ARG A 387 -18.06 -14.43 -27.78
C ARG A 387 -17.95 -13.26 -26.80
N LEU A 388 -18.94 -12.38 -26.74
CA LEU A 388 -18.99 -11.32 -25.73
C LEU A 388 -19.05 -11.89 -24.31
N GLY A 389 -19.76 -13.00 -24.13
CA GLY A 389 -19.76 -13.74 -22.88
C GLY A 389 -18.35 -14.22 -22.51
N ALA A 390 -17.58 -14.78 -23.45
CA ALA A 390 -16.19 -15.16 -23.19
C ALA A 390 -15.27 -13.96 -22.88
N ASP A 391 -15.52 -12.81 -23.52
CA ASP A 391 -14.76 -11.58 -23.29
C ASP A 391 -14.99 -11.04 -21.86
N VAL A 392 -16.23 -10.99 -21.37
CA VAL A 392 -16.52 -10.55 -19.99
C VAL A 392 -16.03 -11.57 -18.94
N LYS A 393 -16.04 -12.87 -19.24
CA LYS A 393 -15.42 -13.90 -18.37
C LYS A 393 -13.91 -13.70 -18.24
N SER A 394 -13.24 -13.24 -19.30
CA SER A 394 -11.81 -12.92 -19.26
C SER A 394 -11.54 -11.66 -18.42
N LEU A 395 -12.43 -10.67 -18.47
CA LEU A 395 -12.37 -9.49 -17.58
C LEU A 395 -12.60 -9.88 -16.12
N TYR A 396 -13.55 -10.77 -15.85
CA TYR A 396 -13.79 -11.30 -14.51
C TYR A 396 -12.57 -12.00 -13.91
N ALA A 397 -11.89 -12.82 -14.70
CA ALA A 397 -10.64 -13.45 -14.27
C ALA A 397 -9.58 -12.41 -13.86
N LEU A 398 -9.42 -11.34 -14.66
CA LEU A 398 -8.49 -10.24 -14.34
C LEU A 398 -8.92 -9.46 -13.10
N TYR A 399 -10.21 -9.15 -12.99
CA TYR A 399 -10.79 -8.39 -11.88
C TYR A 399 -10.54 -9.11 -10.56
N GLU A 400 -10.88 -10.39 -10.49
CA GLU A 400 -10.70 -11.22 -9.30
C GLU A 400 -9.22 -11.50 -8.99
N TYR A 401 -8.39 -11.70 -10.02
CA TYR A 401 -6.94 -11.77 -9.81
C TYR A 401 -6.41 -10.47 -9.19
N GLY A 402 -6.84 -9.33 -9.73
CA GLY A 402 -6.52 -8.01 -9.20
C GLY A 402 -6.91 -7.89 -7.73
N ARG A 403 -8.16 -8.23 -7.38
CA ARG A 403 -8.67 -8.18 -5.99
C ARG A 403 -7.85 -9.05 -5.04
N LEU A 404 -7.54 -10.28 -5.47
CA LEU A 404 -6.77 -11.21 -4.67
C LEU A 404 -5.33 -10.71 -4.41
N HIS A 405 -4.73 -9.99 -5.36
CA HIS A 405 -3.30 -9.63 -5.30
C HIS A 405 -3.01 -8.14 -5.05
N GLY A 406 -4.02 -7.27 -5.12
CA GLY A 406 -3.85 -5.82 -5.26
C GLY A 406 -3.10 -5.39 -6.53
N ALA A 407 -2.86 -6.33 -7.45
CA ALA A 407 -1.99 -6.15 -8.61
C ALA A 407 -2.33 -7.13 -9.74
N VAL A 408 -1.87 -6.81 -10.94
CA VAL A 408 -1.93 -7.67 -12.13
C VAL A 408 -0.52 -7.91 -12.69
N ARG A 409 -0.31 -9.05 -13.33
CA ARG A 409 0.99 -9.45 -13.88
C ARG A 409 1.13 -9.06 -15.35
N LEU A 410 2.28 -8.47 -15.65
CA LEU A 410 2.78 -8.24 -16.99
C LEU A 410 3.87 -9.27 -17.29
N ARG A 411 3.50 -10.35 -17.99
CA ARG A 411 4.44 -11.36 -18.49
C ARG A 411 4.71 -11.17 -19.98
N TRP A 412 5.96 -10.94 -20.36
CA TRP A 412 6.35 -10.82 -21.78
C TRP A 412 7.83 -11.18 -21.99
N GLY A 413 8.08 -12.36 -22.57
CA GLY A 413 9.44 -12.88 -22.73
C GLY A 413 10.11 -13.10 -21.36
N PHE A 414 11.16 -12.35 -21.07
CA PHE A 414 11.86 -12.38 -19.76
C PHE A 414 11.21 -11.46 -18.71
N LEU A 415 10.24 -10.64 -19.10
CA LEU A 415 9.59 -9.69 -18.21
C LEU A 415 8.53 -10.41 -17.38
N ASP A 416 8.57 -10.26 -16.07
CA ASP A 416 7.51 -10.65 -15.13
C ASP A 416 7.43 -9.56 -14.05
N ASP A 417 6.53 -8.60 -14.27
CA ASP A 417 6.32 -7.48 -13.35
C ASP A 417 4.90 -7.49 -12.79
N ARG A 418 4.75 -6.90 -11.61
CA ARG A 418 3.45 -6.55 -11.04
C ARG A 418 3.13 -5.09 -11.31
N LEU A 419 1.94 -4.82 -11.84
CA LEU A 419 1.36 -3.50 -11.95
C LEU A 419 0.22 -3.38 -10.93
N PRO A 420 0.04 -2.25 -10.25
CA PRO A 420 -1.06 -2.09 -9.31
C PRO A 420 -2.42 -2.27 -10.01
N ALA A 421 -3.40 -2.81 -9.28
CA ALA A 421 -4.78 -2.91 -9.75
C ALA A 421 -5.58 -1.75 -9.15
N PRO A 422 -5.68 -0.58 -9.82
CA PRO A 422 -6.26 0.63 -9.23
C PRO A 422 -7.76 0.51 -8.92
N TRP A 423 -8.43 -0.53 -9.39
CA TRP A 423 -9.83 -0.83 -9.09
C TRP A 423 -10.03 -1.57 -7.76
N VAL A 424 -8.95 -1.95 -7.08
CA VAL A 424 -9.00 -2.69 -5.81
C VAL A 424 -8.73 -1.71 -4.69
N HIS A 425 -9.66 -1.62 -3.75
CA HIS A 425 -9.49 -0.78 -2.59
C HIS A 425 -8.54 -1.44 -1.58
N ARG A 426 -7.63 -0.66 -0.96
CA ARG A 426 -6.61 -1.17 -0.01
C ARG A 426 -7.15 -1.97 1.19
N ASP A 427 -8.41 -1.74 1.55
CA ASP A 427 -9.06 -2.42 2.69
C ASP A 427 -9.68 -3.77 2.29
N GLU A 428 -9.86 -4.06 0.99
CA GLU A 428 -10.35 -5.36 0.56
C GLU A 428 -9.35 -6.48 0.95
N PRO A 429 -9.83 -7.66 1.38
CA PRO A 429 -8.95 -8.77 1.71
C PRO A 429 -8.17 -9.27 0.49
N THR A 430 -6.85 -9.27 0.58
CA THR A 430 -5.94 -9.86 -0.41
C THR A 430 -5.44 -11.22 0.09
N LEU A 431 -4.68 -11.92 -0.75
CA LEU A 431 -4.00 -13.16 -0.40
C LEU A 431 -3.12 -13.02 0.85
N TYR A 432 -2.51 -11.84 1.05
CA TYR A 432 -1.70 -11.57 2.22
C TYR A 432 -2.54 -11.60 3.52
N GLU A 433 -3.71 -10.94 3.54
CA GLU A 433 -4.59 -10.97 4.70
C GLU A 433 -5.14 -12.38 4.96
N LEU A 434 -5.46 -13.13 3.90
CA LEU A 434 -5.91 -14.52 4.00
C LEU A 434 -4.82 -15.42 4.59
N ALA A 435 -3.58 -15.34 4.09
CA ALA A 435 -2.45 -16.10 4.60
C ALA A 435 -2.13 -15.74 6.06
N ARG A 436 -2.14 -14.45 6.40
CA ARG A 436 -1.93 -14.01 7.78
C ARG A 436 -3.01 -14.56 8.72
N SER A 437 -4.27 -14.57 8.28
CA SER A 437 -5.39 -15.09 9.08
C SER A 437 -5.30 -16.60 9.25
N ALA A 438 -5.00 -17.33 8.18
CA ALA A 438 -4.78 -18.77 8.19
C ALA A 438 -3.63 -19.18 9.13
N HIS A 439 -2.51 -18.46 9.07
CA HIS A 439 -1.37 -18.70 9.97
C HIS A 439 -1.76 -18.46 11.44
N ALA A 440 -2.47 -17.36 11.72
CA ALA A 440 -2.89 -17.02 13.08
C ALA A 440 -3.90 -18.02 13.66
N SER A 441 -4.78 -18.61 12.82
CA SER A 441 -5.76 -19.60 13.27
C SER A 441 -5.27 -21.05 13.21
N GLY A 442 -4.14 -21.32 12.57
CA GLY A 442 -3.67 -22.67 12.27
C GLY A 442 -4.55 -23.42 11.26
N SER A 443 -5.38 -22.70 10.48
CA SER A 443 -6.28 -23.28 9.49
C SER A 443 -5.62 -23.31 8.11
N PRO A 444 -5.86 -24.34 7.28
CA PRO A 444 -5.39 -24.34 5.90
C PRO A 444 -6.18 -23.35 5.03
N LEU A 445 -5.53 -22.91 3.96
CA LEU A 445 -6.17 -22.23 2.84
C LEU A 445 -6.53 -23.25 1.76
N GLU A 446 -7.70 -23.12 1.15
CA GLU A 446 -7.98 -23.75 -0.14
C GLU A 446 -7.57 -22.78 -1.24
N VAL A 447 -6.68 -23.21 -2.15
CA VAL A 447 -6.15 -22.38 -3.23
C VAL A 447 -6.31 -23.04 -4.59
N VAL A 448 -6.53 -22.22 -5.62
CA VAL A 448 -6.48 -22.65 -7.03
C VAL A 448 -5.30 -21.96 -7.69
N THR A 449 -4.41 -22.72 -8.34
CA THR A 449 -3.18 -22.18 -8.95
C THR A 449 -3.12 -22.38 -10.47
N GLY A 450 -2.28 -21.59 -11.14
CA GLY A 450 -2.00 -21.69 -12.57
C GLY A 450 -2.93 -20.81 -13.42
N ALA A 451 -3.58 -21.41 -14.43
CA ALA A 451 -4.53 -20.69 -15.29
C ALA A 451 -5.84 -20.38 -14.55
N ALA A 452 -6.61 -19.43 -15.08
CA ALA A 452 -7.91 -19.01 -14.57
C ALA A 452 -8.80 -20.23 -14.24
N PRO A 453 -9.56 -20.18 -13.13
CA PRO A 453 -10.44 -21.26 -12.72
C PRO A 453 -11.57 -21.51 -13.75
N GLY A 454 -12.17 -22.70 -13.69
CA GLY A 454 -13.33 -23.03 -14.52
C GLY A 454 -14.52 -22.11 -14.19
N TRP A 455 -15.37 -21.85 -15.19
CA TRP A 455 -16.54 -20.97 -14.99
C TRP A 455 -17.61 -21.64 -14.12
N ASP A 456 -17.97 -22.89 -14.43
CA ASP A 456 -19.10 -23.56 -13.77
C ASP A 456 -18.73 -24.04 -12.35
N ASP A 457 -17.47 -24.45 -12.15
CA ASP A 457 -16.92 -24.79 -10.85
C ASP A 457 -15.50 -24.21 -10.71
N PRO A 458 -15.38 -23.00 -10.10
CA PRO A 458 -14.09 -22.35 -9.91
C PRO A 458 -13.14 -23.09 -8.96
N TRP A 459 -13.68 -23.95 -8.08
CA TRP A 459 -12.94 -24.67 -7.04
C TRP A 459 -12.64 -26.13 -7.41
N SER A 460 -13.05 -26.58 -8.59
CA SER A 460 -12.76 -27.94 -9.11
C SER A 460 -11.27 -28.35 -9.08
N ARG A 461 -10.35 -27.37 -9.06
CA ARG A 461 -8.89 -27.57 -8.96
C ARG A 461 -8.30 -27.06 -7.63
N GLY A 462 -9.16 -26.87 -6.63
CA GLY A 462 -8.78 -26.44 -5.29
C GLY A 462 -7.89 -27.48 -4.62
N ARG A 463 -6.86 -27.01 -3.92
CA ARG A 463 -5.99 -27.82 -3.07
C ARG A 463 -5.71 -27.09 -1.77
N LEU A 464 -5.40 -27.85 -0.72
CA LEU A 464 -5.00 -27.27 0.55
C LEU A 464 -3.59 -26.69 0.45
N ALA A 465 -3.41 -25.56 1.12
CA ALA A 465 -2.15 -24.88 1.29
C ALA A 465 -2.01 -24.43 2.74
N TYR A 466 -0.79 -24.49 3.25
CA TYR A 466 -0.43 -24.08 4.60
C TYR A 466 0.51 -22.88 4.55
N VAL A 467 0.46 -22.07 5.60
CA VAL A 467 1.27 -20.85 5.70
C VAL A 467 2.39 -21.11 6.67
N GLU A 468 3.62 -21.12 6.17
CA GLU A 468 4.84 -21.24 6.98
C GLU A 468 5.55 -19.89 7.10
N GLU A 469 6.21 -19.68 8.24
CA GLU A 469 7.12 -18.57 8.47
C GLU A 469 8.56 -19.04 8.27
N GLU A 470 9.32 -18.31 7.46
CA GLU A 470 10.75 -18.59 7.29
C GLU A 470 11.50 -18.30 8.60
N PRO A 471 12.27 -19.27 9.16
CA PRO A 471 12.97 -19.09 10.43
C PRO A 471 13.92 -17.89 10.39
N GLY A 472 13.60 -16.84 11.15
CA GLY A 472 14.42 -15.63 11.24
C GLY A 472 14.19 -14.61 10.13
N ALA A 473 13.22 -14.82 9.24
CA ALA A 473 12.76 -13.81 8.29
C ALA A 473 11.35 -13.31 8.63
N TRP A 474 11.00 -12.15 8.09
CA TRP A 474 9.68 -11.52 8.26
C TRP A 474 8.69 -11.96 7.17
N ARG A 475 8.95 -13.09 6.52
CA ARG A 475 8.23 -13.52 5.32
C ARG A 475 7.51 -14.84 5.58
N THR A 476 6.23 -14.86 5.21
CA THR A 476 5.44 -16.07 5.07
C THR A 476 5.49 -16.56 3.63
N TYR A 477 5.35 -17.86 3.44
CA TYR A 477 5.14 -18.46 2.13
C TYR A 477 4.08 -19.56 2.21
N LEU A 478 3.42 -19.81 1.08
CA LEU A 478 2.45 -20.89 0.93
C LEU A 478 3.17 -22.18 0.57
N VAL A 479 2.84 -23.28 1.24
CA VAL A 479 3.26 -24.64 0.88
C VAL A 479 2.05 -25.53 0.64
N ASP A 480 2.16 -26.50 -0.26
CA ASP A 480 1.14 -27.54 -0.38
C ASP A 480 1.28 -28.64 0.68
N GLU A 481 0.44 -29.67 0.60
CA GLU A 481 0.42 -30.80 1.56
C GLU A 481 1.74 -31.58 1.62
N ASP A 482 2.54 -31.54 0.55
CA ASP A 482 3.84 -32.21 0.46
C ASP A 482 5.00 -31.28 0.91
N GLY A 483 4.70 -30.05 1.31
CA GLY A 483 5.68 -29.04 1.72
C GLY A 483 6.35 -28.31 0.56
N TYR A 484 5.85 -28.44 -0.68
CA TYR A 484 6.39 -27.68 -1.80
C TYR A 484 5.86 -26.25 -1.82
N VAL A 485 6.77 -25.29 -2.01
CA VAL A 485 6.43 -23.87 -2.08
C VAL A 485 5.54 -23.60 -3.29
N ILE A 486 4.40 -22.95 -3.04
CA ILE A 486 3.47 -22.44 -4.04
C ILE A 486 3.88 -21.01 -4.36
N ASP A 487 4.09 -20.69 -5.64
CA ASP A 487 4.24 -19.29 -6.08
C ASP A 487 2.90 -18.58 -5.87
N GLU A 488 2.85 -17.69 -4.88
CA GLU A 488 1.70 -16.84 -4.59
C GLU A 488 1.20 -16.11 -5.84
N ALA A 489 2.12 -15.71 -6.73
CA ALA A 489 1.78 -15.00 -7.95
C ALA A 489 0.97 -15.86 -8.94
N ASP A 490 1.00 -17.19 -8.81
CA ASP A 490 0.24 -18.12 -9.63
C ASP A 490 -1.10 -18.52 -8.98
N VAL A 491 -1.40 -18.06 -7.76
CA VAL A 491 -2.70 -18.27 -7.10
C VAL A 491 -3.78 -17.44 -7.80
N GLN A 492 -4.86 -18.08 -8.21
CA GLN A 492 -6.01 -17.48 -8.91
C GLN A 492 -7.25 -17.32 -8.02
N ARG A 493 -7.36 -18.14 -6.98
CA ARG A 493 -8.40 -18.10 -5.93
C ARG A 493 -7.80 -18.58 -4.62
N ALA A 494 -8.26 -18.01 -3.51
CA ALA A 494 -7.92 -18.45 -2.16
C ALA A 494 -9.10 -18.21 -1.21
N ARG A 495 -9.35 -19.14 -0.29
CA ARG A 495 -10.28 -18.99 0.84
C ARG A 495 -9.79 -19.78 2.04
N LEU A 496 -10.26 -19.43 3.24
CA LEU A 496 -10.08 -20.29 4.41
C LEU A 496 -10.90 -21.57 4.22
N ALA A 497 -10.30 -22.74 4.45
CA ALA A 497 -10.98 -24.03 4.24
C ALA A 497 -12.21 -24.22 5.14
N ASP A 498 -12.19 -23.62 6.34
CA ASP A 498 -13.27 -23.65 7.32
C ASP A 498 -14.25 -22.44 7.20
N GLY A 499 -14.09 -21.61 6.17
CA GLY A 499 -14.95 -20.44 5.94
C GLY A 499 -16.34 -20.79 5.36
N PRO A 500 -17.32 -19.87 5.46
CA PRO A 500 -18.61 -20.03 4.78
C PRO A 500 -18.40 -20.24 3.27
N ARG A 501 -19.12 -21.23 2.70
CA ARG A 501 -19.04 -21.63 1.30
C ARG A 501 -19.78 -20.72 0.36
#